data_AF-A0A2N5D4H6-F1
#
_entry.id   AF-A0A2N5D4H6-F1
#
_cell.length_a   1.000
_cell.length_b   1.000
_cell.length_c   1.000
_cell.angle_alpha   90.00
_cell.angle_beta   90.00
_cell.angle_gamma   90.00
#
_symmetry.space_group_name_H-M   'P 1'
#
loop_
_entity.id
_entity.type
_entity.pdbx_description
1 polymer ?
#
loop_
_entity_poly.entity_id
_entity_poly.type
_entity_poly.pdbx_seq_one_letter_code
_entity_poly.pdbx_strand_id
1 'polypeptide(L)'
;MAGLIGAVLLAGCATTPEARFASLGPLRTALSTPPETLLQLADRNDANAQMALSLLYQYGRGGVAKDPVRALELRQRATAQRGSTPITTYIAGINGKPGRVSMIFVPRYDVSPADALFNAACANALARGDRSPKAVEPCGGEEKYDQLAAAWRR
;
A
#
# COMPACT_ATOMS: atom_id res chain seq x y z
N MET A 1 44.49 22.70 3.94
CA MET A 1 43.06 22.92 4.20
C MET A 1 42.30 21.76 3.58
N ALA A 2 42.04 20.70 4.34
CA ALA A 2 41.20 19.59 3.91
C ALA A 2 39.90 19.67 4.73
N GLY A 3 38.85 20.22 4.10
CA GLY A 3 37.54 20.32 4.70
C GLY A 3 36.84 18.96 4.66
N LEU A 4 36.87 18.24 5.79
CA LEU A 4 35.95 17.15 6.07
C LEU A 4 34.59 17.76 6.42
N ILE A 5 33.73 17.94 5.42
CA ILE A 5 32.30 18.17 5.67
C ILE A 5 31.71 16.81 6.04
N GLY A 6 31.68 16.53 7.34
CA GLY A 6 30.90 15.44 7.90
C GLY A 6 29.42 15.74 7.69
N ALA A 7 28.83 15.14 6.67
CA ALA A 7 27.39 15.15 6.48
C ALA A 7 26.74 14.35 7.62
N VAL A 8 26.10 15.09 8.53
CA VAL A 8 25.28 14.58 9.61
C VAL A 8 24.10 13.82 9.00
N LEU A 9 24.14 12.49 9.06
CA LEU A 9 22.96 11.66 8.79
C LEU A 9 22.13 11.60 10.08
N LEU A 10 21.26 12.58 10.26
CA LEU A 10 20.07 12.43 11.10
C LEU A 10 19.19 11.39 10.41
N ALA A 11 19.37 10.11 10.78
CA ALA A 11 18.44 9.04 10.42
C ALA A 11 17.13 9.25 11.20
N GLY A 12 16.34 10.25 10.81
CA GLY A 12 14.91 10.25 11.09
C GLY A 12 14.30 9.01 10.43
N CYS A 13 13.23 8.47 11.00
CA CYS A 13 12.45 7.38 10.39
C CYS A 13 11.73 7.89 9.12
N ALA A 14 12.47 8.33 8.11
CA ALA A 14 11.95 8.59 6.79
C ALA A 14 11.72 7.24 6.12
N THR A 15 10.48 6.97 5.71
CA THR A 15 10.21 5.83 4.84
C THR A 15 11.00 6.07 3.55
N THR A 16 11.90 5.14 3.22
CA THR A 16 12.72 5.31 2.02
C THR A 16 11.83 5.24 0.77
N PRO A 17 12.19 5.95 -0.31
CA PRO A 17 11.55 5.80 -1.62
C PRO A 17 11.35 4.33 -2.03
N GLU A 18 12.34 3.48 -1.76
CA GLU A 18 12.32 2.05 -2.06
C GLU A 18 11.29 1.30 -1.21
N ALA A 19 11.22 1.58 0.08
CA ALA A 19 10.24 0.97 0.97
C ALA A 19 8.81 1.37 0.59
N ARG A 20 8.61 2.64 0.22
CA ARG A 20 7.33 3.13 -0.32
C ARG A 20 6.98 2.41 -1.62
N PHE A 21 7.92 2.29 -2.55
CA PHE A 21 7.68 1.61 -3.81
C PHE A 21 7.39 0.11 -3.64
N ALA A 22 8.01 -0.53 -2.64
CA ALA A 22 7.76 -1.93 -2.32
C ALA A 22 6.31 -2.19 -1.88
N SER A 23 5.66 -1.23 -1.20
CA SER A 23 4.25 -1.37 -0.80
C SER A 23 3.24 -1.19 -1.95
N LEU A 24 3.69 -0.77 -3.14
CA LEU A 24 2.87 -0.62 -4.34
C LEU A 24 2.69 -1.93 -5.12
N GLY A 25 2.82 -3.07 -4.44
CA GLY A 25 2.61 -4.41 -5.01
C GLY A 25 1.31 -4.54 -5.82
N PRO A 26 0.13 -4.17 -5.26
CA PRO A 26 -1.13 -4.21 -5.99
C PRO A 26 -1.16 -3.35 -7.25
N LEU A 27 -0.66 -2.12 -7.22
CA LEU A 27 -0.60 -1.23 -8.39
C LEU A 27 0.31 -1.79 -9.47
N ARG A 28 1.50 -2.28 -9.10
CA ARG A 28 2.40 -2.93 -10.06
C ARG A 28 1.74 -4.14 -10.70
N THR A 29 1.06 -4.95 -9.89
CA THR A 29 0.33 -6.14 -10.34
C THR A 29 -0.81 -5.78 -11.29
N ALA A 30 -1.55 -4.72 -11.01
CA ALA A 30 -2.60 -4.20 -11.89
C ALA A 30 -2.05 -3.79 -13.27
N LEU A 31 -0.82 -3.27 -13.32
CA LEU A 31 -0.19 -2.80 -14.55
C LEU A 31 0.52 -3.89 -15.35
N SER A 32 0.84 -5.03 -14.74
CA SER A 32 1.59 -6.12 -15.38
C SER A 32 0.76 -7.37 -15.65
N THR A 33 -0.41 -7.50 -15.05
CA THR A 33 -1.22 -8.73 -15.07
C THR A 33 -2.56 -8.50 -15.78
N PRO A 34 -2.97 -9.39 -16.71
CA PRO A 34 -4.27 -9.28 -17.37
C PRO A 34 -5.44 -9.32 -16.37
N PRO A 35 -6.53 -8.55 -16.59
CA PRO A 35 -7.66 -8.54 -15.67
C PRO A 35 -8.32 -9.90 -15.46
N GLU A 36 -8.30 -10.78 -16.46
CA GLU A 36 -8.87 -12.14 -16.38
C GLU A 36 -8.14 -12.99 -15.33
N THR A 37 -6.82 -12.89 -15.29
CA THR A 37 -5.99 -13.55 -14.27
C THR A 37 -6.27 -12.95 -12.89
N LEU A 38 -6.41 -11.63 -12.80
CA LEU A 38 -6.73 -10.96 -11.53
C LEU A 38 -8.11 -11.34 -11.02
N LEU A 39 -9.10 -11.52 -11.91
CA LEU A 39 -10.43 -12.02 -11.55
C LEU A 39 -10.33 -13.41 -10.92
N GLN A 40 -9.62 -14.35 -11.55
CA GLN A 40 -9.43 -15.71 -11.02
C GLN A 40 -8.77 -15.71 -9.63
N LEU A 41 -7.75 -14.87 -9.42
CA LEU A 41 -7.08 -14.74 -8.13
C LEU A 41 -7.98 -14.04 -7.08
N ALA A 42 -8.68 -12.98 -7.47
CA ALA A 42 -9.59 -12.25 -6.59
C ALA A 42 -10.76 -13.13 -6.10
N ASP A 43 -11.25 -14.03 -6.95
CA ASP A 43 -12.29 -15.01 -6.63
C ASP A 43 -11.78 -16.08 -5.65
N ARG A 44 -10.49 -16.40 -5.68
CA ARG A 44 -9.81 -17.23 -4.66
C ARG A 44 -9.43 -16.44 -3.39
N ASN A 45 -10.02 -15.26 -3.23
CA ASN A 45 -9.81 -14.38 -2.11
C ASN A 45 -8.35 -13.89 -1.97
N ASP A 46 -7.63 -13.68 -3.06
CA ASP A 46 -6.33 -13.01 -3.02
C ASP A 46 -6.52 -11.49 -2.83
N ALA A 47 -6.02 -10.94 -1.72
CA ALA A 47 -6.19 -9.52 -1.38
C ALA A 47 -5.41 -8.59 -2.33
N ASN A 48 -4.23 -9.00 -2.80
CA ASN A 48 -3.45 -8.20 -3.74
C ASN A 48 -4.16 -8.13 -5.09
N ALA A 49 -4.70 -9.25 -5.56
CA ALA A 49 -5.49 -9.29 -6.80
C ALA A 49 -6.79 -8.49 -6.68
N GLN A 50 -7.50 -8.59 -5.55
CA GLN A 50 -8.68 -7.76 -5.27
C GLN A 50 -8.34 -6.26 -5.31
N MET A 51 -7.24 -5.85 -4.67
CA MET A 51 -6.81 -4.46 -4.69
C MET A 51 -6.36 -4.03 -6.10
N ALA A 52 -5.60 -4.85 -6.82
CA ALA A 52 -5.17 -4.58 -8.19
C ALA A 52 -6.36 -4.40 -9.15
N LEU A 53 -7.32 -5.33 -9.10
CA LEU A 53 -8.55 -5.28 -9.89
C LEU A 53 -9.41 -4.07 -9.53
N SER A 54 -9.42 -3.66 -8.25
CA SER A 54 -10.10 -2.42 -7.83
C SER A 54 -9.54 -1.18 -8.55
N LEU A 55 -8.22 -1.13 -8.78
CA LEU A 55 -7.58 -0.01 -9.48
C LEU A 55 -7.96 -0.02 -10.96
N LEU A 56 -8.00 -1.20 -11.59
CA LEU A 56 -8.43 -1.33 -12.98
C LEU A 56 -9.87 -0.84 -13.19
N TYR A 57 -10.81 -1.28 -12.35
CA TYR A 57 -12.20 -0.81 -12.41
C TYR A 57 -12.33 0.68 -12.08
N GLN A 58 -11.54 1.21 -11.14
CA GLN A 58 -11.62 2.62 -10.76
C GLN A 58 -11.31 3.56 -11.95
N TYR A 59 -10.40 3.14 -12.84
CA TYR A 59 -9.91 3.96 -13.96
C TYR A 59 -10.30 3.43 -15.34
N GLY A 60 -10.99 2.29 -15.43
CA GLY A 60 -11.36 1.65 -16.70
C GLY A 60 -10.13 1.22 -17.52
N ARG A 61 -9.22 0.46 -16.90
CA ARG A 61 -7.91 0.10 -17.46
C ARG A 61 -7.76 -1.40 -17.74
N GLY A 62 -6.83 -1.75 -18.62
CA GLY A 62 -6.57 -3.16 -18.97
C GLY A 62 -7.70 -3.83 -19.75
N GLY A 63 -8.61 -3.06 -20.35
CA GLY A 63 -9.75 -3.59 -21.11
C GLY A 63 -11.05 -3.75 -20.30
N VAL A 64 -11.06 -3.40 -19.01
CA VAL A 64 -12.30 -3.37 -18.21
C VAL A 64 -12.97 -2.00 -18.27
N ALA A 65 -14.30 -1.98 -18.29
CA ALA A 65 -15.06 -0.74 -18.17
C ALA A 65 -14.86 -0.12 -16.78
N LYS A 66 -14.91 1.21 -16.71
CA LYS A 66 -14.84 1.92 -15.43
C LYS A 66 -16.07 1.59 -14.58
N ASP A 67 -15.85 1.09 -13.38
CA ASP A 67 -16.88 0.74 -12.40
C ASP A 67 -16.40 1.08 -10.98
N PRO A 68 -16.69 2.29 -10.50
CA PRO A 68 -16.27 2.73 -9.17
C PRO A 68 -16.93 1.95 -8.03
N VAL A 69 -18.13 1.40 -8.25
CA VAL A 69 -18.87 0.65 -7.21
C VAL A 69 -18.18 -0.68 -6.99
N ARG A 70 -17.93 -1.43 -8.07
CA ARG A 70 -17.18 -2.69 -8.00
C ARG A 70 -15.75 -2.48 -7.51
N ALA A 71 -15.12 -1.37 -7.87
CA ALA A 71 -13.81 -1.00 -7.32
C ALA A 71 -13.84 -0.83 -5.80
N LEU A 72 -14.87 -0.17 -5.25
CA LEU A 72 -15.01 0.02 -3.81
C LEU A 72 -15.19 -1.32 -3.08
N GLU A 73 -16.06 -2.19 -3.59
CA GLU A 73 -16.31 -3.52 -3.02
C GLU A 73 -15.03 -4.38 -2.98
N LEU A 74 -14.30 -4.43 -4.09
CA LEU A 74 -13.04 -5.16 -4.18
C LEU A 74 -11.99 -4.60 -3.22
N ARG A 75 -11.92 -3.27 -3.07
CA ARG A 75 -11.01 -2.63 -2.13
C ARG A 75 -11.35 -2.97 -0.68
N GLN A 76 -12.63 -2.95 -0.32
CA GLN A 76 -13.09 -3.34 1.01
C GLN A 76 -12.70 -4.79 1.34
N ARG A 77 -12.90 -5.71 0.38
CA ARG A 77 -12.49 -7.11 0.51
C ARG A 77 -10.98 -7.26 0.66
N ALA A 78 -10.19 -6.52 -0.12
CA ALA A 78 -8.73 -6.56 -0.08
C ALA A 78 -8.18 -6.13 1.29
N THR A 79 -8.78 -5.10 1.91
CA THR A 79 -8.35 -4.56 3.20
C THR A 79 -9.00 -5.23 4.41
N ALA A 80 -9.81 -6.27 4.20
CA ALA A 80 -10.45 -6.99 5.30
C ALA A 80 -9.40 -7.72 6.15
N GLN A 81 -9.65 -7.76 7.46
CA GLN A 81 -8.79 -8.46 8.42
C GLN A 81 -8.75 -9.97 8.12
N ARG A 82 -7.55 -10.56 8.13
CA ARG A 82 -7.28 -11.99 7.88
C ARG A 82 -6.71 -12.66 9.12
N GLY A 83 -7.54 -12.65 10.17
CA GLY A 83 -7.20 -13.16 11.49
C GLY A 83 -6.38 -12.17 12.32
N SER A 84 -5.79 -12.67 13.39
CA SER A 84 -5.03 -11.85 14.34
C SER A 84 -3.85 -12.61 14.91
N THR A 85 -2.80 -11.90 15.28
CA THR A 85 -1.66 -12.45 16.04
C THR A 85 -1.82 -12.05 17.50
N PRO A 86 -1.94 -13.01 18.43
CA PRO A 86 -1.93 -12.68 19.85
C PRO A 86 -0.53 -12.25 20.28
N ILE A 87 -0.44 -11.14 21.00
CA ILE A 87 0.76 -10.73 21.72
C ILE A 87 0.45 -10.66 23.22
N THR A 88 1.39 -11.10 24.05
CA THR A 88 1.28 -10.98 25.50
C THR A 88 2.04 -9.75 25.96
N THR A 89 1.38 -8.85 26.67
CA THR A 89 2.01 -7.68 27.28
C THR A 89 1.85 -7.71 28.80
N TYR A 90 2.91 -7.37 29.53
CA TYR A 90 2.84 -7.16 30.96
C TYR A 90 2.49 -5.69 31.23
N ILE A 91 1.37 -5.48 31.92
CA ILE A 91 0.92 -4.18 32.39
C ILE A 91 1.39 -4.04 33.83
N ALA A 92 2.34 -3.13 34.06
CA ALA A 92 2.89 -2.88 35.38
C ALA A 92 1.80 -2.40 36.36
N GLY A 93 1.91 -2.85 37.60
CA GLY A 93 1.10 -2.36 38.70
C GLY A 93 1.49 -0.94 39.08
N ILE A 94 0.50 -0.14 39.48
CA ILE A 94 0.70 1.25 39.94
C ILE A 94 0.04 1.43 41.32
N ASN A 95 0.64 2.24 42.19
CA ASN A 95 0.12 2.58 43.52
C ASN A 95 -0.16 1.34 44.41
N GLY A 96 0.80 0.42 44.48
CA GLY A 96 0.72 -0.78 45.33
C GLY A 96 -0.21 -1.89 44.80
N LYS A 97 -0.86 -1.69 43.65
CA LYS A 97 -1.65 -2.73 42.99
C LYS A 97 -0.74 -3.68 42.21
N PRO A 98 -1.04 -4.99 42.16
CA PRO A 98 -0.26 -5.95 41.37
C PRO A 98 -0.37 -5.66 39.87
N GLY A 99 0.69 -5.98 39.13
CA GLY A 99 0.67 -5.98 37.67
C GLY A 99 -0.15 -7.16 37.11
N ARG A 100 -0.39 -7.14 35.80
CA ARG A 100 -1.11 -8.22 35.11
C ARG A 100 -0.55 -8.48 33.73
N VAL A 101 -0.69 -9.71 33.25
CA VAL A 101 -0.45 -10.04 31.83
C VAL A 101 -1.76 -9.89 31.07
N SER A 102 -1.72 -9.19 29.94
CA SER A 102 -2.85 -9.04 29.03
C SER A 102 -2.48 -9.59 27.66
N MET A 103 -3.40 -10.35 27.06
CA MET A 103 -3.30 -10.71 25.65
C MET A 103 -3.95 -9.61 24.81
N ILE A 104 -3.26 -9.15 23.76
CA ILE A 104 -3.77 -8.22 22.76
C ILE A 104 -3.75 -8.93 21.42
N PHE A 105 -4.87 -8.89 20.69
CA PHE A 105 -4.97 -9.50 19.36
C PHE A 105 -4.71 -8.43 18.30
N VAL A 106 -3.52 -8.46 17.71
CA VAL A 106 -3.15 -7.54 16.64
C VAL A 106 -3.75 -8.03 15.33
N PRO A 107 -4.59 -7.24 14.63
CA PRO A 107 -5.19 -7.67 13.37
C PRO A 107 -4.13 -7.87 12.29
N ARG A 108 -4.27 -8.93 11.50
CA ARG A 108 -3.43 -9.18 10.33
C ARG A 108 -4.16 -8.80 9.05
N TYR A 109 -3.43 -8.25 8.10
CA TYR A 109 -3.92 -7.87 6.80
C TYR A 109 -2.95 -8.36 5.73
N ASP A 110 -3.47 -8.87 4.63
CA ASP A 110 -2.65 -9.19 3.44
C ASP A 110 -2.34 -7.91 2.66
N VAL A 111 -3.30 -6.97 2.60
CA VAL A 111 -3.12 -5.60 2.14
C VAL A 111 -3.60 -4.66 3.25
N SER A 112 -2.68 -3.90 3.84
CA SER A 112 -3.06 -2.98 4.91
C SER A 112 -3.90 -1.82 4.35
N PRO A 113 -4.78 -1.19 5.17
CA PRO A 113 -5.50 0.00 4.75
C PRO A 113 -4.57 1.14 4.29
N ALA A 114 -3.39 1.26 4.91
CA ALA A 114 -2.39 2.25 4.52
C ALA A 114 -1.81 1.95 3.13
N ASP A 115 -1.45 0.69 2.86
CA ASP A 115 -0.94 0.29 1.54
C ASP A 115 -1.99 0.50 0.45
N ALA A 116 -3.24 0.16 0.73
CA ALA A 116 -4.35 0.41 -0.19
C ALA A 116 -4.48 1.90 -0.54
N LEU A 117 -4.30 2.79 0.44
CA LEU A 117 -4.29 4.25 0.22
C LEU A 117 -3.10 4.69 -0.65
N PHE A 118 -1.89 4.20 -0.39
CA PHE A 118 -0.72 4.56 -1.21
C PHE A 118 -0.87 4.08 -2.66
N ASN A 119 -1.35 2.85 -2.85
CA ASN A 119 -1.65 2.30 -4.17
C ASN A 119 -2.71 3.14 -4.91
N ALA A 120 -3.80 3.51 -4.23
CA ALA A 120 -4.85 4.34 -4.82
C ALA A 120 -4.38 5.76 -5.13
N ALA A 121 -3.59 6.38 -4.24
CA ALA A 121 -3.06 7.73 -4.41
C ALA A 121 -2.05 7.80 -5.55
N CYS A 122 -1.12 6.83 -5.63
CA CYS A 122 -0.17 6.76 -6.73
C CYS A 122 -0.89 6.52 -8.08
N ALA A 123 -1.89 5.62 -8.11
CA ALA A 123 -2.73 5.42 -9.29
C ALA A 123 -3.47 6.70 -9.72
N ASN A 124 -3.94 7.51 -8.75
CA ASN A 124 -4.58 8.79 -9.04
C ASN A 124 -3.62 9.80 -9.67
N ALA A 125 -2.40 9.90 -9.13
CA ALA A 125 -1.34 10.74 -9.69
C ALA A 125 -1.05 10.33 -11.14
N LEU A 126 -0.89 9.02 -11.40
CA LEU A 126 -0.66 8.48 -12.74
C LEU A 126 -1.84 8.76 -13.69
N ALA A 127 -3.08 8.60 -13.22
CA ALA A 127 -4.28 8.88 -14.00
C ALA A 127 -4.39 10.35 -14.42
N ARG A 128 -3.93 11.27 -13.56
CA ARG A 128 -3.97 12.71 -13.79
C ARG A 128 -2.71 13.26 -14.46
N GLY A 129 -1.65 12.47 -14.57
CA GLY A 129 -0.33 12.96 -14.96
C GLY A 129 0.28 13.95 -13.96
N ASP A 130 -0.16 13.92 -12.70
CA ASP A 130 0.27 14.87 -11.66
C ASP A 130 1.64 14.46 -11.10
N ARG A 131 2.65 15.29 -11.40
CA ARG A 131 4.04 15.12 -10.96
C ARG A 131 4.43 16.01 -9.79
N SER A 132 3.46 16.68 -9.16
CA SER A 132 3.77 17.52 -8.00
C SER A 132 4.42 16.68 -6.89
N PRO A 133 5.31 17.26 -6.06
CA PRO A 133 5.99 16.52 -4.99
C PRO A 133 5.03 15.75 -4.08
N LYS A 134 3.84 16.31 -3.80
CA LYS A 134 2.79 15.68 -3.02
C LYS A 134 2.13 14.49 -3.73
N ALA A 135 1.96 14.56 -5.04
CA ALA A 135 1.32 13.51 -5.83
C ALA A 135 2.24 12.30 -6.04
N VAL A 136 3.56 12.54 -6.17
CA VAL A 136 4.54 11.46 -6.37
C VAL A 136 5.06 10.84 -5.07
N GLU A 137 4.89 11.48 -3.92
CA GLU A 137 5.31 10.93 -2.62
C GLU A 137 4.72 9.53 -2.36
N PRO A 138 3.41 9.26 -2.56
CA PRO A 138 2.84 7.92 -2.40
C PRO A 138 3.43 6.89 -3.37
N CYS A 139 4.00 7.33 -4.49
CA CYS A 139 4.65 6.46 -5.46
C CYS A 139 6.09 6.06 -5.06
N GLY A 140 6.65 6.69 -4.03
CA GLY A 140 8.08 6.58 -3.70
C GLY A 140 8.93 7.63 -4.41
N GLY A 141 8.36 8.80 -4.71
CA GLY A 141 9.06 9.90 -5.37
C GLY A 141 9.00 9.85 -6.90
N GLU A 142 9.62 10.85 -7.52
CA GLU A 142 9.51 11.10 -8.98
C GLU A 142 10.09 9.96 -9.82
N GLU A 143 11.25 9.42 -9.45
CA GLU A 143 11.88 8.31 -10.19
C GLU A 143 10.98 7.07 -10.25
N LYS A 144 10.37 6.70 -9.11
CA LYS A 144 9.50 5.54 -9.02
C LYS A 144 8.16 5.78 -9.70
N TYR A 145 7.64 7.00 -9.63
CA TYR A 145 6.49 7.43 -10.42
C TYR A 145 6.74 7.22 -11.93
N ASP A 146 7.91 7.62 -12.43
CA ASP A 146 8.23 7.50 -13.86
C ASP A 146 8.27 6.05 -14.36
N GLN A 147 8.79 5.15 -13.52
CA GLN A 147 8.78 3.72 -13.79
C GLN A 147 7.34 3.19 -13.97
N LEU A 148 6.41 3.64 -13.11
CA LEU A 148 5.00 3.25 -13.18
C LEU A 148 4.26 3.95 -14.33
N ALA A 149 4.58 5.21 -14.63
CA ALA A 149 3.95 5.98 -15.69
C ALA A 149 4.21 5.41 -17.09
N ALA A 150 5.34 4.73 -17.30
CA ALA A 150 5.60 3.98 -18.52
C ALA A 150 4.69 2.75 -18.67
N ALA A 151 4.34 2.08 -17.57
CA ALA A 151 3.41 0.96 -17.59
C ALA A 151 1.95 1.44 -17.67
N TRP A 152 1.61 2.56 -17.02
CA TRP A 152 0.27 3.15 -17.02
C TRP A 152 -0.22 3.65 -18.39
N ARG A 153 0.70 4.01 -19.30
CA ARG A 153 0.36 4.50 -20.64
C ARG A 153 0.09 3.39 -21.66
N ARG A 154 0.49 2.16 -21.37
CA ARG A 154 0.15 0.99 -22.17
C ARG A 154 -1.33 0.63 -21.98
#